data_AF-A0A2V8YNI7-F1
#
_entry.id   AF-A0A2V8YNI7-F1
#
_cell.length_a   1.000
_cell.length_b   1.000
_cell.length_c   1.000
_cell.angle_alpha   90.00
_cell.angle_beta   90.00
_cell.angle_gamma   90.00
#
_symmetry.space_group_name_H-M   'P 1'
#
loop_
_entity.id
_entity.type
_entity.pdbx_description
1 polymer ?
#
loop_
_entity_poly.entity_id
_entity_poly.type
_entity_poly.pdbx_seq_one_letter_code
_entity_poly.pdbx_strand_id
1 'polypeptide(L)'
;MPDKPSDLVQGTLDMLILKTLALEPTHGYGISVRIEQMSKGVFRLNAGSLFLAIQRLQRDGLIQGEWKPTENNRQAKYYALTAKGRKRLDNETREWGRQAAAIGRILEAS
;
A
#
# COMPACT_ATOMS: atom_id res chain seq x y z
N MET A 1 24.60 -11.68 2.22
CA MET A 1 23.71 -11.82 1.03
C MET A 1 22.66 -10.74 1.16
N PRO A 2 22.37 -9.90 0.15
CA PRO A 2 21.25 -8.98 0.27
C PRO A 2 19.96 -9.82 0.29
N ASP A 3 19.16 -9.64 1.33
CA ASP A 3 17.89 -10.34 1.52
C ASP A 3 17.03 -10.25 0.26
N LYS A 4 16.54 -11.40 -0.19
CA LYS A 4 15.62 -11.50 -1.33
C LYS A 4 14.39 -10.66 -0.97
N PRO A 5 14.03 -9.61 -1.72
CA PRO A 5 12.85 -8.83 -1.42
C PRO A 5 11.66 -9.79 -1.35
N SER A 6 11.00 -9.84 -0.20
CA SER A 6 9.78 -10.61 -0.02
C SER A 6 8.77 -10.07 -1.04
N ASP A 7 8.49 -10.85 -2.08
CA ASP A 7 7.43 -10.52 -3.03
C ASP A 7 6.13 -10.50 -2.24
N LEU A 8 5.67 -9.29 -1.91
CA LEU A 8 4.40 -9.10 -1.25
C LEU A 8 3.31 -9.76 -2.10
N VAL A 9 2.48 -10.58 -1.43
CA VAL A 9 1.26 -11.09 -2.04
C VAL A 9 0.46 -9.89 -2.56
N GLN A 10 -0.02 -9.99 -3.80
CA GLN A 10 -0.64 -8.87 -4.53
C GLN A 10 -1.73 -8.15 -3.72
N GLY A 11 -2.54 -8.89 -2.95
CA GLY A 11 -3.58 -8.32 -2.08
C GLY A 11 -3.03 -7.56 -0.86
N THR A 12 -1.90 -7.99 -0.31
CA THR A 12 -1.24 -7.29 0.81
C THR A 12 -0.68 -5.94 0.36
N LEU A 13 -0.04 -5.88 -0.82
CA LEU A 13 0.49 -4.62 -1.35
C LEU A 13 -0.62 -3.59 -1.58
N ASP A 14 -1.75 -4.01 -2.15
CA ASP A 14 -2.90 -3.14 -2.38
C ASP A 14 -3.41 -2.53 -1.06
N MET A 15 -3.57 -3.36 -0.02
CA MET A 15 -3.97 -2.91 1.32
C MET A 15 -2.98 -1.92 1.93
N LEU A 16 -1.66 -2.14 1.77
CA LEU A 16 -0.63 -1.22 2.27
C LEU A 16 -0.67 0.14 1.56
N ILE A 17 -0.91 0.16 0.24
CA ILE A 17 -1.06 1.40 -0.53
C ILE A 17 -2.32 2.15 -0.07
N LEU A 18 -3.46 1.46 0.04
CA LEU A 18 -4.71 2.06 0.50
C LEU A 18 -4.55 2.63 1.92
N LYS A 19 -3.90 1.90 2.83
CA LYS A 19 -3.63 2.36 4.19
C LYS A 19 -2.74 3.60 4.21
N THR A 20 -1.72 3.64 3.36
CA THR A 20 -0.82 4.80 3.23
C THR A 20 -1.58 6.04 2.78
N LEU A 21 -2.39 5.91 1.73
CA LEU A 21 -3.21 7.01 1.19
C LEU A 21 -4.39 7.39 2.09
N ALA A 22 -4.77 6.53 3.05
CA ALA A 22 -5.76 6.85 4.06
C ALA A 22 -5.25 7.86 5.10
N LEU A 23 -3.94 7.98 5.27
CA LEU A 23 -3.29 8.94 6.17
C LEU A 23 -3.17 10.31 5.48
N GLU A 24 -2.64 10.32 4.26
CA GLU A 24 -2.44 11.55 3.49
C GLU A 24 -2.34 11.24 1.98
N PRO A 25 -2.93 12.07 1.10
CA PRO A 25 -2.66 12.01 -0.33
C PRO A 25 -1.17 12.22 -0.65
N THR A 26 -0.57 11.37 -1.47
CA THR A 26 0.86 11.47 -1.82
C THR A 26 1.15 10.95 -3.23
N HIS A 27 2.29 11.33 -3.81
CA HIS A 27 2.77 10.78 -5.09
C HIS A 27 3.39 9.39 -4.93
N GLY A 28 3.58 8.67 -6.05
CA GLY A 28 4.04 7.27 -6.08
C GLY A 28 5.30 6.99 -5.26
N TYR A 29 6.34 7.82 -5.38
CA TYR A 29 7.56 7.67 -4.57
C TYR A 29 7.32 7.86 -3.06
N GLY A 30 6.40 8.74 -2.67
CA GLY A 30 6.05 8.93 -1.26
C GLY A 30 5.34 7.70 -0.69
N ILE A 31 4.57 6.98 -1.51
CA ILE A 31 3.95 5.72 -1.11
C ILE A 31 5.01 4.68 -0.74
N SER A 32 6.04 4.47 -1.57
CA SER A 32 7.12 3.52 -1.27
C SER A 32 7.87 3.90 0.01
N VAL A 33 8.21 5.18 0.16
CA VAL A 33 8.95 5.67 1.34
C VAL A 33 8.13 5.48 2.62
N ARG A 34 6.83 5.78 2.58
CA ARG A 34 5.95 5.65 3.76
C ARG A 34 5.76 4.18 4.15
N ILE A 35 5.62 3.27 3.19
CA ILE A 35 5.51 1.83 3.48
C ILE A 35 6.81 1.31 4.09
N GLU A 36 7.97 1.71 3.58
CA GLU A 36 9.26 1.34 4.17
C GLU A 36 9.40 1.88 5.60
N GLN A 37 9.06 3.16 5.83
CA GLN A 37 9.10 3.80 7.15
C GLN A 37 8.16 3.11 8.16
N MET A 38 6.90 2.89 7.80
CA MET A 38 5.90 2.27 8.67
C MET A 38 6.22 0.81 8.99
N SER A 39 6.87 0.10 8.06
CA SER A 39 7.31 -1.28 8.25
C SER A 39 8.68 -1.40 8.92
N LYS A 40 9.31 -0.29 9.33
CA LYS A 40 10.68 -0.25 9.88
C LYS A 40 11.70 -0.96 8.99
N GLY A 41 11.58 -0.77 7.67
CA GLY A 41 12.50 -1.33 6.67
C GLY A 41 12.22 -2.78 6.27
N VAL A 42 11.20 -3.44 6.84
CA VAL A 42 10.83 -4.82 6.46
C VAL A 42 10.32 -4.89 5.02
N PHE A 43 9.52 -3.91 4.60
CA PHE A 43 9.01 -3.85 3.23
C PHE A 43 9.73 -2.78 2.42
N ARG A 44 10.58 -3.22 1.49
CA ARG A 44 11.19 -2.40 0.45
C ARG A 44 10.53 -2.71 -0.88
N LEU A 45 9.71 -1.80 -1.36
CA LEU A 45 8.93 -2.01 -2.57
C LEU A 45 9.78 -1.79 -3.80
N ASN A 46 9.71 -2.73 -4.74
CA ASN A 46 10.22 -2.48 -6.08
C ASN A 46 9.29 -1.48 -6.80
N ALA A 47 9.86 -0.66 -7.70
CA ALA A 47 9.09 0.37 -8.40
C ALA A 47 8.04 -0.22 -9.37
N GLY A 48 8.34 -1.36 -10.00
CA GLY A 48 7.47 -2.01 -10.98
C GLY A 48 6.15 -2.52 -10.40
N SER A 49 6.23 -3.33 -9.34
CA SER A 49 5.09 -3.86 -8.59
C SER A 49 4.26 -2.74 -7.97
N LEU A 50 4.90 -1.70 -7.42
CA LEU A 50 4.17 -0.54 -6.91
C LEU A 50 3.39 0.17 -8.02
N PHE A 51 4.01 0.38 -9.18
CA PHE A 51 3.34 1.01 -10.32
C PHE A 51 2.15 0.18 -10.82
N LEU A 52 2.32 -1.13 -10.99
CA LEU A 52 1.24 -2.03 -11.40
C LEU A 52 0.10 -2.06 -10.38
N ALA A 53 0.41 -2.02 -9.09
CA ALA A 53 -0.58 -1.95 -8.03
C ALA A 53 -1.37 -0.63 -8.07
N ILE A 54 -0.68 0.51 -8.21
CA ILE A 54 -1.33 1.82 -8.36
C ILE A 54 -2.26 1.83 -9.57
N GLN A 55 -1.82 1.32 -10.73
CA GLN A 55 -2.66 1.26 -11.93
C GLN A 55 -3.92 0.43 -11.70
N ARG A 56 -3.81 -0.73 -11.05
CA ARG A 56 -4.95 -1.58 -10.69
C ARG A 56 -5.91 -0.85 -9.74
N LEU A 57 -5.40 -0.25 -8.66
CA LEU A 57 -6.22 0.49 -7.70
C LEU A 57 -6.94 1.69 -8.32
N GLN A 58 -6.29 2.38 -9.27
CA GLN A 58 -6.93 3.46 -10.04
C GLN A 58 -8.03 2.93 -10.95
N ARG A 59 -7.75 1.87 -11.72
CA ARG A 59 -8.72 1.22 -12.61
C ARG A 59 -9.95 0.74 -11.84
N ASP A 60 -9.74 0.22 -10.63
CA ASP A 60 -10.81 -0.28 -9.77
C ASP A 60 -11.55 0.84 -9.02
N GLY A 61 -11.15 2.10 -9.20
CA GLY A 61 -11.77 3.29 -8.58
C GLY A 61 -11.53 3.41 -7.08
N LEU A 62 -10.51 2.73 -6.55
CA LEU A 62 -10.16 2.75 -5.12
C LEU A 62 -9.31 3.96 -4.76
N ILE A 63 -8.55 4.48 -5.72
CA ILE A 63 -7.77 5.71 -5.59
C ILE A 63 -7.99 6.59 -6.82
N GLN A 64 -7.89 7.89 -6.66
CA GLN A 64 -7.90 8.86 -7.74
C GLN A 64 -6.55 9.55 -7.84
N GLY A 65 -6.18 10.02 -9.04
CA GLY A 65 -4.89 10.63 -9.29
C GLY A 65 -5.02 12.01 -9.93
N GLU A 66 -4.24 12.97 -9.43
CA GLU A 66 -4.23 14.36 -9.87
C GLU A 66 -2.78 14.81 -10.09
N TRP A 67 -2.51 15.52 -11.18
CA TRP A 67 -1.18 16.09 -11.42
C TRP A 67 -1.03 17.37 -10.60
N LYS A 68 0.01 17.44 -9.78
CA LYS A 68 0.35 18.61 -8.96
C LYS A 68 1.84 18.93 -9.05
N PRO A 69 2.23 20.21 -8.93
CA PRO A 69 3.62 20.56 -8.72
C PRO A 69 4.09 20.00 -7.37
N THR A 70 5.31 19.49 -7.34
CA THR A 70 6.04 19.19 -6.11
C THR A 70 6.66 20.45 -5.53
N GLU A 71 7.22 20.37 -4.32
CA GLU A 71 7.96 21.47 -3.69
C GLU A 71 9.10 22.03 -4.56
N ASN A 72 9.71 21.17 -5.40
CA ASN A 72 10.76 21.56 -6.34
C ASN A 72 10.20 21.95 -7.73
N ASN A 73 8.92 22.30 -7.81
CA ASN A 73 8.21 22.73 -9.01
C ASN A 73 8.21 21.71 -10.17
N ARG A 74 8.40 20.41 -9.86
CA ARG A 74 8.28 19.32 -10.84
C ARG A 74 6.85 18.79 -10.84
N GLN A 75 6.33 18.40 -11.99
CA GLN A 75 5.01 17.76 -12.05
C GLN A 75 5.10 16.32 -11.53
N ALA A 76 4.26 15.96 -10.57
CA ALA A 76 4.09 14.59 -10.10
C ALA A 76 2.60 14.26 -9.98
N LYS A 77 2.25 13.00 -10.25
CA LYS A 77 0.89 12.51 -10.03
C LYS A 77 0.73 12.14 -8.56
N TYR A 78 -0.12 12.87 -7.85
CA TYR A 78 -0.54 12.60 -6.48
C TYR A 78 -1.76 11.70 -6.50
N TYR A 79 -1.83 10.78 -5.55
CA TYR A 79 -2.94 9.87 -5.39
C TYR A 79 -3.68 10.17 -4.10
N ALA A 80 -4.99 10.03 -4.13
CA ALA A 80 -5.86 10.18 -2.97
C ALA A 80 -6.81 8.98 -2.86
N LEU A 81 -7.10 8.57 -1.65
CA LEU A 81 -8.06 7.49 -1.37
C LEU A 81 -9.49 7.95 -1.69
N THR A 82 -10.27 7.14 -2.41
CA THR A 82 -11.69 7.43 -2.65
C THR A 82 -12.56 6.88 -1.51
N ALA A 83 -13.84 7.26 -1.46
CA ALA A 83 -14.80 6.65 -0.54
C ALA A 83 -14.93 5.12 -0.75
N LYS A 84 -14.84 4.64 -2.00
CA LYS A 84 -14.82 3.22 -2.33
C LYS A 84 -13.54 2.55 -1.80
N GLY A 85 -12.39 3.20 -1.98
CA GLY A 85 -11.11 2.76 -1.43
C GLY A 85 -11.12 2.62 0.08
N ARG A 86 -11.70 3.60 0.79
CA ARG A 86 -11.82 3.55 2.25
C ARG A 86 -12.67 2.38 2.73
N LYS A 87 -13.84 2.16 2.13
CA LYS A 87 -14.67 0.98 2.44
C LYS A 87 -13.94 -0.34 2.19
N ARG A 88 -13.17 -0.42 1.09
CA ARG A 88 -12.36 -1.59 0.76
C ARG A 88 -11.28 -1.85 1.81
N LEU A 89 -10.53 -0.81 2.19
CA LEU A 89 -9.50 -0.87 3.23
C LEU A 89 -10.08 -1.37 4.57
N ASP A 90 -11.22 -0.83 4.99
CA ASP A 90 -11.84 -1.22 6.27
C ASP A 90 -12.25 -2.70 6.27
N ASN A 91 -12.77 -3.20 5.15
CA ASN A 91 -13.14 -4.62 5.00
C ASN A 91 -11.90 -5.53 5.01
N GLU A 92 -10.89 -5.21 4.20
CA GLU A 92 -9.66 -6.00 4.11
C GLU A 92 -8.89 -6.01 5.43
N THR A 93 -8.81 -4.87 6.13
CA THR A 93 -8.12 -4.77 7.43
C THR A 93 -8.77 -5.70 8.45
N ARG A 94 -10.10 -5.76 8.50
CA ARG A 94 -10.83 -6.68 9.41
C ARG A 94 -10.58 -8.14 9.07
N GLU A 95 -10.68 -8.49 7.79
CA GLU A 95 -10.48 -9.88 7.35
C GLU A 95 -9.04 -10.34 7.59
N TRP A 96 -8.07 -9.50 7.22
CA TRP A 96 -6.65 -9.78 7.44
C TRP A 96 -6.33 -9.98 8.92
N GLY A 97 -6.86 -9.12 9.79
CA GLY A 97 -6.67 -9.25 11.24
C GLY A 97 -7.18 -10.58 11.79
N ARG A 98 -8.36 -11.04 11.32
CA ARG A 98 -8.90 -12.36 11.70
C ARG A 98 -8.00 -13.50 11.23
N GLN A 99 -7.56 -13.47 9.97
CA GLN A 99 -6.73 -14.51 9.38
C GLN A 99 -5.35 -14.57 10.04
N ALA A 100 -4.70 -13.42 10.23
CA ALA A 100 -3.41 -13.33 10.89
C ALA A 100 -3.47 -13.85 12.34
N ALA A 101 -4.52 -13.50 13.09
CA ALA A 101 -4.72 -14.02 14.44
C ALA A 101 -5.01 -15.52 14.48
N ALA A 102 -5.69 -16.08 13.47
CA ALA A 102 -5.90 -17.52 13.37
C ALA A 102 -4.60 -18.26 13.06
N ILE A 103 -3.80 -17.76 12.10
CA ILE A 103 -2.49 -18.31 11.75
C ILE A 103 -1.55 -18.25 12.96
N GLY A 104 -1.48 -17.11 13.64
CA GLY A 104 -0.64 -16.95 14.85
C GLY A 104 -0.97 -18.01 15.90
N ARG A 105 -2.25 -18.23 16.21
CA ARG A 105 -2.70 -19.28 17.13
C ARG A 105 -2.30 -20.70 16.70
N ILE A 106 -2.36 -21.01 15.40
CA ILE A 106 -1.96 -22.32 14.88
C ILE A 106 -0.43 -22.51 15.00
N LEU A 107 0.34 -21.47 14.71
CA LEU A 107 1.81 -21.54 14.78
C LEU A 107 2.34 -21.62 16.22
N GLU A 108 1.57 -21.12 17.20
CA GLU A 108 1.88 -21.18 18.63
C GLU A 108 1.32 -22.44 19.33
N ALA A 109 0.44 -23.19 18.66
CA ALA A 109 -0.12 -24.42 19.21
C ALA A 109 0.99 -25.48 19.35
N SER A 110 1.21 -25.92 20.58
CA SER A 110 2.11 -27.03 20.94
C SER A 110 1.37 -28.36 20.97
#